data_AF-A0A124BZ00-F1
#
_entry.id   AF-A0A124BZ00-F1
#
_cell.length_a   1.000
_cell.length_b   1.000
_cell.length_c   1.000
_cell.angle_alpha   90.00
_cell.angle_beta   90.00
_cell.angle_gamma   90.00
#
_symmetry.space_group_name_H-M   'P 1'
#
loop_
_entity.id
_entity.type
_entity.pdbx_description
1 polymer ?
#
loop_
_entity_poly.entity_id
_entity_poly.type
_entity_poly.pdbx_seq_one_letter_code
_entity_poly.pdbx_strand_id
1 'polypeptide(L)'
;MNTSPAVEFGHPSPIPSPNVRSLPYTTLSSMENGGLSKFHVHMYEQGEYFQIHDLKEKAKEHFKESFLRDLDRLFFRSTVNEVYCSTIKTDRGLRDIVIETVLNDLPTLIDGTSTYLDKEDLQEMPEFTVDLCMASLVQNAYLMGIISECTQ
;
A
#
# COMPACT_ATOMS: atom_id res chain seq x y z
N MET A 1 21.87 54.20 -41.48
CA MET A 1 22.33 53.90 -40.11
C MET A 1 21.26 53.08 -39.41
N ASN A 2 21.41 51.75 -39.38
CA ASN A 2 21.08 50.87 -38.24
C ASN A 2 21.33 49.42 -38.67
N THR A 3 22.34 48.77 -38.11
CA THR A 3 22.47 47.30 -38.15
C THR A 3 22.78 46.88 -36.73
N SER A 4 21.75 46.44 -36.00
CA SER A 4 21.96 45.61 -34.81
C SER A 4 22.44 44.23 -35.27
N PRO A 5 23.42 43.60 -34.61
CA PRO A 5 23.74 42.22 -34.89
C PRO A 5 22.64 41.35 -34.29
N ALA A 6 21.99 40.53 -35.12
CA ALA A 6 21.20 39.42 -34.61
C ALA A 6 22.16 38.46 -33.91
N VAL A 7 21.98 38.24 -32.61
CA VAL A 7 22.66 37.18 -31.89
C VAL A 7 22.11 35.87 -32.45
N GLU A 8 22.94 35.19 -33.24
CA GLU A 8 22.66 33.86 -33.75
C GLU A 8 22.64 32.90 -32.55
N PHE A 9 21.44 32.63 -32.03
CA PHE A 9 21.24 31.55 -31.09
C PHE A 9 21.55 30.26 -31.84
N GLY A 10 22.69 29.65 -31.51
CA GLY A 10 23.15 28.41 -32.09
C GLY A 10 22.01 27.39 -32.16
N HIS A 11 21.94 26.68 -33.29
CA HIS A 11 20.97 25.61 -33.49
C HIS A 11 20.90 24.72 -32.25
N PRO A 12 19.69 24.39 -31.74
CA PRO A 12 19.58 23.48 -30.61
C PRO A 12 20.26 22.18 -31.03
N SER A 13 21.32 21.83 -30.31
CA SER A 13 21.93 20.52 -30.45
C SER A 13 20.82 19.49 -30.25
N PRO A 14 20.73 18.43 -31.08
CA PRO A 14 19.82 17.33 -30.80
C PRO A 14 20.10 16.89 -29.37
N ILE A 15 19.13 17.06 -28.48
CA ILE A 15 19.21 16.50 -27.14
C ILE A 15 19.45 15.01 -27.40
N PRO A 16 20.60 14.43 -26.98
CA PRO A 16 20.79 13.01 -27.09
C PRO A 16 19.59 12.41 -26.37
N SER A 17 18.79 11.59 -27.06
CA SER A 17 17.75 10.80 -26.41
C SER A 17 18.36 10.26 -25.14
N PRO A 18 17.71 10.43 -23.97
CA PRO A 18 18.29 9.96 -22.71
C PRO A 18 18.76 8.56 -22.99
N ASN A 19 20.06 8.34 -22.81
CA ASN A 19 20.64 7.03 -22.99
C ASN A 19 19.88 6.20 -21.97
N VAL A 20 18.85 5.48 -22.46
CA VAL A 20 18.20 4.41 -21.73
C VAL A 20 19.34 3.42 -21.63
N ARG A 21 20.19 3.64 -20.62
CA ARG A 21 20.81 2.56 -19.91
C ARG A 21 19.60 1.71 -19.55
N SER A 22 19.32 0.73 -20.39
CA SER A 22 18.71 -0.48 -19.94
C SER A 22 19.69 -0.94 -18.87
N LEU A 23 19.45 -0.47 -17.64
CA LEU A 23 19.63 -1.30 -16.48
C LEU A 23 19.18 -2.67 -16.95
N PRO A 24 20.03 -3.70 -16.86
CA PRO A 24 19.54 -5.03 -17.15
C PRO A 24 18.26 -5.12 -16.33
N TYR A 25 17.13 -5.30 -17.02
CA TYR A 25 15.91 -5.76 -16.41
C TYR A 25 16.32 -7.13 -15.92
N THR A 26 17.02 -7.11 -14.79
CA THR A 26 17.46 -8.27 -14.06
C THR A 26 16.14 -8.73 -13.57
N THR A 27 15.59 -9.63 -14.36
CA THR A 27 14.48 -10.49 -14.06
C THR A 27 14.31 -10.53 -12.54
N LEU A 28 13.38 -9.73 -12.02
CA LEU A 28 12.87 -9.79 -10.65
C LEU A 28 12.06 -11.09 -10.49
N SER A 29 12.49 -12.21 -11.11
CA SER A 29 11.89 -13.53 -10.91
C SER A 29 12.55 -14.28 -9.75
N SER A 30 13.32 -13.58 -8.92
CA SER A 30 13.94 -14.17 -7.74
C SER A 30 14.27 -13.11 -6.67
N MET A 31 13.43 -12.08 -6.53
CA MET A 31 13.27 -11.46 -5.21
C MET A 31 12.08 -12.15 -4.59
N GLU A 32 12.33 -12.74 -3.43
CA GLU A 32 11.34 -13.28 -2.53
C GLU A 32 10.12 -12.35 -2.49
N ASN A 33 8.95 -12.90 -2.84
CA ASN A 33 7.71 -12.16 -3.11
C ASN A 33 7.38 -11.14 -2.00
N GLY A 34 7.74 -11.47 -0.75
CA GLY A 34 7.42 -10.73 0.47
C GLY A 34 8.02 -9.33 0.66
N GLY A 35 8.76 -8.79 -0.31
CA GLY A 35 9.26 -7.41 -0.27
C GLY A 35 8.38 -6.39 -0.99
N LEU A 36 7.44 -6.83 -1.85
CA LEU A 36 6.74 -5.92 -2.77
C LEU A 36 5.74 -5.03 -2.04
N SER A 37 4.98 -5.54 -1.07
CA SER A 37 4.04 -4.71 -0.32
C SER A 37 4.73 -3.57 0.41
N LYS A 38 5.85 -3.82 1.08
CA LYS A 38 6.62 -2.77 1.77
C LYS A 38 7.14 -1.70 0.83
N PHE A 39 7.61 -2.09 -0.36
CA PHE A 39 8.00 -1.13 -1.37
C PHE A 39 6.85 -0.18 -1.70
N HIS A 40 5.63 -0.70 -1.86
CA HIS A 40 4.46 0.13 -2.12
C HIS A 40 4.04 0.98 -0.91
N VAL A 41 4.22 0.52 0.32
CA VAL A 41 4.04 1.36 1.53
C VAL A 41 4.97 2.57 1.48
N HIS A 42 6.25 2.38 1.18
CA HIS A 42 7.19 3.49 1.08
C HIS A 42 6.84 4.44 -0.08
N MET A 43 6.43 3.92 -1.24
CA MET A 43 6.00 4.79 -2.35
C MET A 43 4.75 5.61 -1.99
N TYR A 44 3.84 5.05 -1.19
CA TYR A 44 2.68 5.76 -0.66
C TYR A 44 3.09 6.90 0.27
N GLU A 45 4.00 6.64 1.22
CA GLU A 45 4.57 7.63 2.12
C GLU A 45 5.29 8.76 1.35
N GLN A 46 6.11 8.40 0.36
CA GLN A 46 6.79 9.40 -0.48
C GLN A 46 5.80 10.23 -1.32
N GLY A 47 4.74 9.59 -1.84
CA GLY A 47 3.65 10.28 -2.53
C GLY A 47 2.95 11.31 -1.65
N GLU A 48 2.71 10.99 -0.38
CA GLU A 48 2.17 11.92 0.61
C GLU A 48 3.17 13.04 0.92
N TYR A 49 4.42 12.71 1.23
CA TYR A 49 5.46 13.68 1.62
C TYR A 49 5.72 14.74 0.52
N PHE A 50 5.85 14.30 -0.73
CA PHE A 50 6.06 15.21 -1.87
C PHE A 50 4.76 15.76 -2.46
N GLN A 51 3.60 15.38 -1.93
CA GLN A 51 2.27 15.78 -2.42
C GLN A 51 2.03 15.40 -3.88
N ILE A 52 2.56 14.25 -4.30
CA ILE A 52 2.34 13.67 -5.62
C ILE A 52 1.16 12.69 -5.52
N HIS A 53 -0.05 13.23 -5.67
CA HIS A 53 -1.30 12.48 -5.48
C HIS A 53 -1.36 11.20 -6.33
N ASP A 54 -1.02 11.29 -7.62
CA ASP A 54 -1.06 10.15 -8.52
C ASP A 54 -0.09 9.03 -8.11
N LEU A 55 1.06 9.36 -7.51
CA LEU A 55 2.00 8.38 -6.97
C LEU A 55 1.40 7.68 -5.76
N LYS A 56 0.78 8.43 -4.85
CA LYS A 56 0.13 7.91 -3.65
C LYS A 56 -0.99 6.93 -4.01
N GLU A 57 -1.87 7.30 -4.93
CA GLU A 57 -2.95 6.44 -5.39
C GLU A 57 -2.41 5.19 -6.12
N LYS A 58 -1.41 5.35 -7.00
CA LYS A 58 -0.80 4.20 -7.68
C LYS A 58 -0.13 3.23 -6.71
N ALA A 59 0.55 3.76 -5.69
CA ALA A 59 1.16 2.97 -4.63
C ALA A 59 0.11 2.21 -3.82
N LYS A 60 -1.03 2.84 -3.51
CA LYS A 60 -2.16 2.21 -2.83
C LYS A 60 -2.76 1.04 -3.62
N GLU A 61 -2.98 1.23 -4.93
CA GLU A 61 -3.47 0.17 -5.83
C GLU A 61 -2.55 -1.05 -5.81
N HIS A 62 -1.25 -0.83 -6.02
CA HIS A 62 -0.28 -1.92 -6.04
C HIS A 62 -0.02 -2.54 -4.67
N PHE A 63 -0.13 -1.76 -3.59
CA PHE A 63 -0.13 -2.29 -2.23
C PHE A 63 -1.25 -3.30 -2.05
N LYS A 64 -2.49 -2.97 -2.44
CA LYS A 64 -3.64 -3.88 -2.34
C LYS A 64 -3.39 -5.20 -3.08
N GLU A 65 -2.85 -5.14 -4.29
CA GLU A 65 -2.57 -6.33 -5.10
C GLU A 65 -1.44 -7.20 -4.53
N SER A 66 -0.36 -6.58 -4.06
CA SER A 66 0.80 -7.29 -3.52
C SER A 66 0.53 -7.86 -2.12
N PHE A 67 -0.17 -7.12 -1.26
CA PHE A 67 -0.43 -7.51 0.12
C PHE A 67 -1.23 -8.82 0.22
N LEU A 68 -2.19 -9.02 -0.68
CA LEU A 68 -2.95 -10.27 -0.79
C LEU A 68 -2.10 -11.48 -1.22
N ARG A 69 -0.97 -11.24 -1.91
CA ARG A 69 -0.06 -12.30 -2.37
C ARG A 69 1.01 -12.64 -1.33
N ASP A 70 1.24 -11.75 -0.37
CA ASP A 70 2.30 -11.83 0.63
C ASP A 70 1.76 -12.19 2.03
N LEU A 71 0.65 -12.94 2.09
CA LEU A 71 0.04 -13.45 3.33
C LEU A 71 0.85 -14.60 3.98
N ASP A 72 2.17 -14.54 3.94
CA ASP A 72 3.03 -15.32 4.83
C ASP A 72 3.19 -14.58 6.16
N ARG A 73 3.26 -15.30 7.27
CA ARG A 73 3.29 -14.71 8.62
C ARG A 73 4.37 -13.64 8.81
N LEU A 74 5.58 -13.90 8.34
CA LEU A 74 6.69 -12.96 8.52
C LEU A 74 6.48 -11.68 7.71
N PHE A 75 6.00 -11.84 6.47
CA PHE A 75 5.77 -10.71 5.56
C PHE A 75 4.54 -9.90 5.96
N PHE A 76 3.46 -10.56 6.40
CA PHE A 76 2.27 -9.91 6.91
C PHE A 76 2.60 -9.00 8.09
N ARG A 77 3.15 -9.56 9.18
CA ARG A 77 3.47 -8.79 10.39
C ARG A 77 4.40 -7.63 10.08
N SER A 78 5.43 -7.89 9.29
CA SER A 78 6.41 -6.86 8.96
C SER A 78 5.83 -5.75 8.08
N THR A 79 4.90 -6.07 7.19
CA THR A 79 4.21 -5.09 6.34
C THR A 79 3.16 -4.29 7.11
N VAL A 80 2.39 -4.93 8.01
CA VAL A 80 1.44 -4.22 8.88
C VAL A 80 2.15 -3.23 9.77
N ASN A 81 3.29 -3.62 10.36
CA ASN A 81 4.11 -2.69 11.14
C ASN A 81 4.55 -1.47 10.30
N GLU A 82 5.07 -1.72 9.08
CA GLU A 82 5.45 -0.66 8.15
C GLU A 82 4.29 0.28 7.81
N VAL A 83 3.09 -0.24 7.54
CA VAL A 83 1.89 0.57 7.28
C VAL A 83 1.58 1.50 8.47
N TYR A 84 1.60 0.97 9.69
CA TYR A 84 1.22 1.73 10.88
C TYR A 84 2.32 2.71 11.34
N CYS A 85 3.58 2.48 10.98
CA CYS A 85 4.69 3.39 11.23
C CYS A 85 4.82 4.52 10.20
N SER A 86 4.54 4.22 8.92
CA SER A 86 4.82 5.12 7.79
C SER A 86 3.59 5.91 7.33
N THR A 87 2.41 5.66 7.94
CA THR A 87 1.20 6.46 7.73
C THR A 87 0.76 7.14 9.02
N ILE A 88 0.43 8.44 8.94
CA ILE A 88 -0.20 9.16 10.05
C ILE A 88 -1.60 8.61 10.32
N LYS A 89 -2.09 8.73 11.56
CA LYS A 89 -3.36 8.11 11.98
C LYS A 89 -4.59 8.54 11.17
N THR A 90 -4.59 9.76 10.68
CA THR A 90 -5.68 10.33 9.86
C THR A 90 -5.61 9.87 8.40
N ASP A 91 -4.46 9.36 7.95
CA ASP A 91 -4.29 8.83 6.62
C ASP A 91 -4.56 7.32 6.61
N ARG A 92 -5.84 7.01 6.41
CA ARG A 92 -6.38 5.65 6.56
C ARG A 92 -6.21 4.76 5.34
N GLY A 93 -5.69 5.28 4.22
CA GLY A 93 -5.75 4.60 2.92
C GLY A 93 -5.13 3.19 2.90
N LEU A 94 -3.94 3.01 3.47
CA LEU A 94 -3.30 1.69 3.57
C LEU A 94 -3.81 0.87 4.77
N ARG A 95 -4.10 1.55 5.90
CA ARG A 95 -4.62 0.90 7.11
C ARG A 95 -5.95 0.20 6.86
N ASP A 96 -6.84 0.84 6.12
CA ASP A 96 -8.14 0.27 5.76
C ASP A 96 -7.99 -0.95 4.84
N ILE A 97 -7.02 -0.97 3.92
CA ILE A 97 -6.74 -2.15 3.09
C ILE A 97 -6.29 -3.34 3.96
N VAL A 98 -5.41 -3.10 4.94
CA VAL A 98 -4.96 -4.14 5.86
C VAL A 98 -6.15 -4.69 6.67
N ILE A 99 -6.98 -3.80 7.21
CA ILE A 99 -8.16 -4.17 8.01
C ILE A 99 -9.16 -4.97 7.15
N GLU A 100 -9.51 -4.48 5.97
CA GLU A 100 -10.41 -5.16 5.03
C GLU A 100 -9.89 -6.56 4.67
N THR A 101 -8.58 -6.70 4.43
CA THR A 101 -7.97 -7.99 4.11
C THR A 101 -8.19 -8.99 5.24
N VAL A 102 -7.92 -8.59 6.48
CA VAL A 102 -8.05 -9.47 7.65
C VAL A 102 -9.52 -9.75 7.98
N LEU A 103 -10.42 -8.76 7.85
CA LEU A 103 -11.85 -8.96 8.07
C LEU A 103 -12.46 -9.95 7.07
N ASN A 104 -12.04 -9.90 5.81
CA ASN A 104 -12.51 -10.84 4.79
C ASN A 104 -12.04 -12.27 5.05
N ASP A 105 -10.92 -12.43 5.74
CA ASP A 105 -10.34 -13.72 6.11
C ASP A 105 -10.64 -14.12 7.56
N LEU A 106 -11.45 -13.33 8.29
CA LEU A 106 -11.80 -13.59 9.68
C LEU A 106 -12.36 -15.01 9.94
N PRO A 107 -13.16 -15.62 9.03
CA PRO A 107 -13.60 -17.00 9.22
C PRO A 107 -12.44 -18.00 9.38
N THR A 108 -11.36 -17.85 8.61
CA THR A 108 -10.18 -18.73 8.69
C THR A 108 -9.32 -18.42 9.92
N LEU A 109 -9.41 -17.18 10.44
CA LEU A 109 -8.81 -16.84 11.73
C LEU A 109 -9.56 -17.52 12.89
N ILE A 110 -10.89 -17.57 12.83
CA ILE A 110 -11.75 -18.16 13.86
C ILE A 110 -11.63 -19.69 13.89
N ASP A 111 -11.57 -20.34 12.73
CA ASP A 111 -11.42 -21.80 12.64
C ASP A 111 -9.97 -22.28 12.93
N GLY A 112 -9.03 -21.34 13.09
CA GLY A 112 -7.63 -21.60 13.40
C GLY A 112 -6.81 -22.10 12.21
N THR A 113 -7.32 -21.97 10.98
CA THR A 113 -6.62 -22.37 9.75
C THR A 113 -5.80 -21.24 9.13
N SER A 114 -5.97 -19.99 9.60
CA SER A 114 -5.12 -18.88 9.20
C SER A 114 -3.65 -19.17 9.49
N THR A 115 -2.78 -18.86 8.53
CA THR A 115 -1.35 -19.18 8.59
C THR A 115 -0.47 -17.96 8.86
N TYR A 116 -1.04 -16.75 8.86
CA TYR A 116 -0.26 -15.50 8.86
C TYR A 116 -0.53 -14.54 10.02
N LEU A 117 -1.55 -14.82 10.84
CA LEU A 117 -1.94 -13.98 11.95
C LEU A 117 -2.35 -14.86 13.14
N ASP A 118 -1.70 -14.66 14.28
CA ASP A 118 -2.11 -15.28 15.54
C ASP A 118 -2.30 -14.26 16.67
N LYS A 119 -2.58 -14.77 17.86
CA LYS A 119 -2.88 -13.95 19.04
C LYS A 119 -1.65 -13.14 19.48
N GLU A 120 -0.47 -13.74 19.40
CA GLU A 120 0.80 -13.11 19.76
C GLU A 120 1.08 -11.92 18.84
N ASP A 121 0.86 -12.08 17.53
CA ASP A 121 1.02 -11.00 16.55
C ASP A 121 0.07 -9.81 16.84
N LEU A 122 -1.18 -10.08 17.26
CA LEU A 122 -2.14 -9.05 17.66
C LEU A 122 -1.72 -8.29 18.93
N GLN A 123 -0.99 -8.94 19.85
CA GLN A 123 -0.51 -8.27 21.07
C GLN A 123 0.63 -7.29 20.78
N GLU A 124 1.43 -7.56 19.74
CA GLU A 124 2.57 -6.73 19.39
C GLU A 124 2.23 -5.53 18.50
N MET A 125 1.03 -5.51 17.92
CA MET A 125 0.54 -4.44 17.05
C MET A 125 -0.75 -3.81 17.62
N PRO A 126 -0.70 -3.13 18.78
CA PRO A 126 -1.90 -2.72 19.51
C PRO A 126 -2.78 -1.73 18.74
N GLU A 127 -2.20 -0.82 17.97
CA GLU A 127 -2.99 0.14 17.17
C GLU A 127 -3.77 -0.55 16.06
N PHE A 128 -3.12 -1.48 15.36
CA PHE A 128 -3.78 -2.34 14.37
C PHE A 128 -4.90 -3.18 15.01
N THR A 129 -4.63 -3.79 16.17
CA THR A 129 -5.62 -4.61 16.88
C THR A 129 -6.84 -3.82 17.32
N VAL A 130 -6.65 -2.57 17.77
CA VAL A 130 -7.76 -1.67 18.09
C VAL A 130 -8.58 -1.34 16.84
N ASP A 131 -7.92 -0.95 15.75
CA ASP A 131 -8.58 -0.61 14.50
C ASP A 131 -9.36 -1.81 13.93
N LEU A 132 -8.78 -3.01 13.94
CA LEU A 132 -9.43 -4.26 13.53
C LEU A 132 -10.64 -4.58 14.41
N CYS A 133 -10.51 -4.44 15.73
CA CYS A 133 -11.61 -4.67 16.67
C CYS A 133 -12.78 -3.72 16.40
N MET A 134 -12.51 -2.41 16.27
CA MET A 134 -13.53 -1.42 15.97
C MET A 134 -14.22 -1.69 14.63
N ALA A 135 -13.45 -2.03 13.59
CA ALA A 135 -14.00 -2.35 12.28
C ALA A 135 -14.90 -3.61 12.33
N SER A 136 -14.50 -4.64 13.08
CA SER A 136 -15.32 -5.84 13.28
C SER A 136 -16.64 -5.55 14.00
N LEU A 137 -16.63 -4.67 15.01
CA LEU A 137 -17.84 -4.26 15.75
C LEU A 137 -18.81 -3.49 14.84
N VAL A 138 -18.28 -2.58 14.01
CA VAL A 138 -19.07 -1.82 13.03
C VAL A 138 -19.69 -2.76 12.00
N GLN A 139 -18.92 -3.71 11.47
CA GLN A 139 -19.41 -4.69 10.51
C GLN A 139 -20.54 -5.55 11.10
N ASN A 140 -20.38 -6.01 12.34
CA ASN A 140 -21.41 -6.78 13.04
C ASN A 140 -22.68 -5.96 13.29
N ALA A 141 -22.56 -4.69 13.68
CA ALA A 141 -23.71 -3.81 13.89
C ALA A 141 -24.48 -3.57 12.58
N TYR A 142 -23.77 -3.39 11.46
CA TYR A 142 -24.38 -3.20 10.15
C TYR A 142 -25.15 -4.44 9.68
N LEU A 143 -24.56 -5.63 9.83
CA LEU A 143 -25.23 -6.90 9.51
C LEU A 143 -26.51 -7.11 10.33
N MET A 144 -26.49 -6.79 11.63
CA MET A 144 -27.67 -6.85 12.50
C MET A 144 -28.79 -5.91 12.02
N GLY A 145 -28.43 -4.71 11.54
CA GLY A 145 -29.39 -3.76 10.97
C GLY A 145 -30.09 -4.31 9.72
N ILE A 146 -29.32 -4.86 8.78
CA ILE A 146 -29.87 -5.45 7.54
C ILE A 146 -30.80 -6.62 7.83
N ILE A 147 -30.41 -7.52 8.74
CA ILE A 147 -31.24 -8.69 9.08
C ILE A 147 -32.58 -8.25 9.68
N SER A 148 -32.58 -7.20 10.50
CA SER A 148 -33.80 -6.62 11.08
C SER A 148 -34.73 -5.99 10.03
N GLU A 149 -34.20 -5.45 8.94
CA GLU A 149 -34.99 -4.88 7.84
C GLU A 149 -35.56 -5.97 6.91
N CYS A 150 -34.83 -7.07 6.69
CA CYS A 150 -35.30 -8.19 5.88
C CYS A 150 -36.36 -9.09 6.57
N THR A 151 -36.58 -8.92 7.87
CA THR A 151 -37.58 -9.69 8.65
C THR A 151 -38.88 -8.94 8.94
N GLN A 152 -39.03 -7.70 8.45
CA GLN A 152 -40.30 -6.96 8.41
C GLN A 152 -40.99 -7.09 7.06
#